data_AF-A0A7C6DYZ4-F1
#
_entry.id   AF-A0A7C6DYZ4-F1
#
_cell.length_a   1.000
_cell.length_b   1.000
_cell.length_c   1.000
_cell.angle_alpha   90.00
_cell.angle_beta   90.00
_cell.angle_gamma   90.00
#
_symmetry.space_group_name_H-M   'P 1'
#
loop_
_entity.id
_entity.type
_entity.pdbx_description
1 polymer ?
#
loop_
_entity_poly.entity_id
_entity_poly.type
_entity_poly.pdbx_seq_one_letter_code
_entity_poly.pdbx_strand_id
1 'polypeptide(L)'
;MFAKATLFAAMILALSLSAFALGGLRGAIYTSNFDGSRVNQNIYLGKNSVYLNGGPNNANSAGLLPGIYYFEVTDPSGKILLSIDPAECRQLVVNGDGRIYGVRTDIACSHNVGWVDAANGGLPVQLAPFNNTPNPGGEYKVTLIRADAPGVSVDEDGFHIDYPRSAAKSDNFKVLQVLD
;
A
#
# COMPACT_ATOMS: atom_id res chain seq x y z
N MET A 1 37.78 -20.16 -66.14
CA MET A 1 37.86 -18.76 -65.65
C MET A 1 36.47 -18.15 -65.81
N PHE A 2 35.64 -17.80 -64.83
CA PHE A 2 35.63 -17.86 -63.36
C PHE A 2 34.15 -17.99 -62.95
N ALA A 3 33.84 -18.81 -61.94
CA ALA A 3 32.52 -18.88 -61.33
C ALA A 3 32.29 -17.64 -60.45
N LYS A 4 31.19 -16.92 -60.66
CA LYS A 4 30.77 -15.81 -59.77
C LYS A 4 29.96 -16.41 -58.62
N ALA A 5 30.56 -16.50 -57.44
CA ALA A 5 29.87 -16.86 -56.21
C ALA A 5 29.09 -15.65 -55.68
N THR A 6 27.79 -15.82 -55.52
CA THR A 6 26.89 -14.83 -54.93
C THR A 6 27.04 -14.87 -53.41
N LEU A 7 27.49 -13.78 -52.79
CA LEU A 7 27.50 -13.61 -51.34
C LEU A 7 26.16 -13.02 -50.88
N PHE A 8 25.36 -13.81 -50.15
CA PHE A 8 24.25 -13.31 -49.34
C PHE A 8 24.80 -12.85 -47.98
N ALA A 9 24.75 -11.55 -47.70
CA ALA A 9 25.03 -11.02 -46.37
C ALA A 9 23.77 -11.17 -45.50
N ALA A 10 23.81 -12.06 -44.51
CA ALA A 10 22.76 -12.16 -43.49
C ALA A 10 22.96 -11.06 -42.45
N MET A 11 22.11 -10.03 -42.47
CA MET A 11 22.08 -8.98 -41.47
C MET A 11 21.28 -9.47 -40.26
N ILE A 12 21.98 -9.89 -39.21
CA ILE A 12 21.38 -10.30 -37.93
C ILE A 12 20.93 -9.02 -37.20
N LEU A 13 19.62 -8.76 -37.21
CA LEU A 13 19.00 -7.69 -36.43
C LEU A 13 18.96 -8.12 -34.96
N ALA A 14 19.89 -7.60 -34.14
CA ALA A 14 19.87 -7.80 -32.70
C ALA A 14 18.68 -7.05 -32.09
N LEU A 15 17.62 -7.78 -31.73
CA LEU A 15 16.53 -7.28 -30.91
C LEU A 15 17.09 -6.98 -29.51
N SER A 16 17.25 -5.70 -29.17
CA SER A 16 17.52 -5.29 -27.80
C SER A 16 16.22 -5.47 -26.99
N LEU A 17 16.18 -6.48 -26.12
CA LEU A 17 15.17 -6.52 -25.08
C LEU A 17 15.53 -5.45 -24.04
N SER A 18 14.85 -4.31 -24.09
CA SER A 18 14.84 -3.36 -23.00
C SER A 18 14.21 -4.03 -21.78
N ALA A 19 15.03 -4.40 -20.79
CA ALA A 19 14.53 -4.79 -19.49
C ALA A 19 13.81 -3.57 -18.88
N PHE A 20 12.49 -3.65 -18.73
CA PHE A 20 11.76 -2.68 -17.91
C PHE A 20 12.29 -2.82 -16.48
N ALA A 21 13.02 -1.81 -16.01
CA ALA A 21 13.28 -1.67 -14.59
C ALA A 21 11.91 -1.49 -13.91
N LEU A 22 11.48 -2.48 -13.13
CA LEU A 22 10.33 -2.35 -12.24
C LEU A 22 10.68 -1.30 -11.19
N GLY A 23 10.39 -0.03 -11.49
CA GLY A 23 10.47 1.04 -10.52
C GLY A 23 9.54 0.71 -9.36
N GLY A 24 10.10 0.59 -8.15
CA GLY A 24 9.31 0.31 -6.95
C GLY A 24 8.20 1.35 -6.74
N LEU A 25 7.17 0.97 -5.98
CA LEU A 25 6.07 1.85 -5.62
C LEU A 25 6.63 3.20 -5.12
N ARG A 26 6.15 4.31 -5.67
CA ARG A 26 6.56 5.67 -5.27
C ARG A 26 5.69 6.20 -4.14
N GLY A 27 6.12 7.30 -3.52
CA GLY A 27 5.41 7.93 -2.42
C GLY A 27 5.64 7.24 -1.08
N ALA A 28 4.91 7.70 -0.08
CA ALA A 28 4.93 7.21 1.28
C ALA A 28 3.50 7.16 1.83
N ILE A 29 3.32 6.35 2.86
CA ILE A 29 2.11 6.31 3.67
C ILE A 29 2.45 6.79 5.07
N TYR A 30 1.42 7.19 5.81
CA TYR A 30 1.55 7.50 7.23
C TYR A 30 0.23 7.24 7.93
N THR A 31 0.32 6.91 9.20
CA THR A 31 -0.84 6.89 10.08
C THR A 31 -1.19 8.31 10.53
N SER A 32 -2.49 8.58 10.62
CA SER A 32 -3.09 9.85 11.01
C SER A 32 -4.30 9.66 11.93
N ASN A 33 -4.86 10.77 12.41
CA ASN A 33 -6.18 10.82 13.02
C ASN A 33 -7.28 10.87 11.93
N PHE A 34 -8.54 10.87 12.36
CA PHE A 34 -9.68 10.73 11.44
C PHE A 34 -9.79 11.86 10.40
N ASP A 35 -9.25 13.05 10.63
CA ASP A 35 -9.32 14.19 9.69
C ASP A 35 -8.00 14.45 8.94
N GLY A 36 -7.01 13.56 9.04
CA GLY A 36 -5.73 13.71 8.34
C GLY A 36 -4.80 14.80 8.90
N SER A 37 -5.26 15.63 9.84
CA SER A 37 -4.52 16.82 10.30
C SER A 37 -3.25 16.49 11.07
N ARG A 38 -3.17 15.31 11.72
CA ARG A 38 -1.98 14.82 12.39
C ARG A 38 -1.23 13.82 11.52
N VAL A 39 -0.16 14.28 10.89
CA VAL A 39 0.75 13.39 10.15
C VAL A 39 1.65 12.68 11.13
N ASN A 40 1.86 11.38 10.94
CA ASN A 40 2.88 10.64 11.68
C ASN A 40 2.66 10.79 13.19
N GLN A 41 1.39 10.68 13.62
CA GLN A 41 1.04 10.84 15.03
C GLN A 41 1.75 9.78 15.89
N ASN A 42 2.03 8.60 15.30
CA ASN A 42 2.80 7.48 15.85
C ASN A 42 2.25 6.84 17.13
N ILE A 43 1.42 7.53 17.91
CA ILE A 43 0.90 7.08 19.19
C ILE A 43 -0.59 7.44 19.28
N TYR A 44 -1.42 6.41 19.42
CA TYR A 44 -2.87 6.49 19.43
C TYR A 44 -3.44 5.97 20.75
N LEU A 45 -4.53 6.58 21.22
CA LEU A 45 -5.22 6.15 22.45
C LEU A 45 -5.98 4.83 22.28
N GLY A 46 -6.29 4.44 21.06
CA GLY A 46 -7.02 3.20 20.78
C GLY A 46 -6.99 2.82 19.30
N LYS A 47 -7.29 1.56 19.01
CA LYS A 47 -7.26 0.99 17.65
C LYS A 47 -8.23 1.70 16.69
N ASN A 48 -9.39 2.14 17.20
CA ASN A 48 -10.39 2.87 16.43
C ASN A 48 -9.98 4.32 16.11
N SER A 49 -8.84 4.80 16.63
CA SER A 49 -8.34 6.15 16.35
C SER A 49 -7.25 6.18 15.28
N VAL A 50 -6.88 5.02 14.72
CA VAL A 50 -5.80 4.90 13.73
C VAL A 50 -6.38 4.92 12.33
N TYR A 51 -5.99 5.91 11.54
CA TYR A 51 -6.38 6.04 10.15
C TYR A 51 -5.13 6.03 9.26
N LEU A 52 -5.22 5.40 8.11
CA LEU A 52 -4.20 5.38 7.08
C LEU A 52 -4.43 6.53 6.10
N ASN A 53 -3.37 7.30 5.87
CA ASN A 53 -3.31 8.33 4.84
C ASN A 53 -2.02 8.13 4.01
N GLY A 54 -1.87 8.88 2.91
CA GLY A 54 -0.73 8.69 2.02
C GLY A 54 -0.57 9.79 0.99
N GLY A 55 0.64 9.85 0.42
CA GLY A 55 1.14 11.02 -0.30
C GLY A 55 1.80 12.04 0.65
N PRO A 56 2.44 13.10 0.14
CA PRO A 56 2.90 14.20 0.99
C PRO A 56 1.69 14.84 1.69
N ASN A 57 1.83 15.26 2.96
CA ASN A 57 0.80 16.09 3.60
C ASN A 57 0.85 17.56 3.14
N ASN A 58 0.92 17.74 1.84
CA ASN A 58 0.86 19.00 1.12
C ASN A 58 0.63 18.68 -0.37
N ALA A 59 0.44 19.71 -1.19
CA ALA A 59 0.25 19.55 -2.63
C ALA A 59 1.56 19.41 -3.43
N ASN A 60 2.74 19.38 -2.79
CA ASN A 60 4.03 19.57 -3.48
C ASN A 60 4.66 18.28 -4.04
N SER A 61 3.97 17.13 -3.97
CA SER A 61 4.45 15.89 -4.58
C SER A 61 3.30 15.05 -5.13
N ALA A 62 3.62 14.30 -6.19
CA ALA A 62 2.70 13.44 -6.93
C ALA A 62 2.18 12.24 -6.13
N GLY A 63 2.67 12.02 -4.90
CA GLY A 63 2.17 11.00 -3.98
C GLY A 63 2.26 9.56 -4.50
N LEU A 64 1.27 8.76 -4.11
CA LEU A 64 1.12 7.35 -4.52
C LEU A 64 0.71 7.26 -5.99
N LEU A 65 0.81 6.07 -6.60
CA LEU A 65 0.24 5.86 -7.93
C LEU A 65 -1.28 5.71 -7.81
N PRO A 66 -2.10 6.31 -8.70
CA PRO A 66 -3.54 6.08 -8.71
C PRO A 66 -3.87 4.59 -8.87
N GLY A 67 -4.91 4.11 -8.19
CA GLY A 67 -5.33 2.71 -8.28
C GLY A 67 -5.92 2.15 -6.99
N ILE A 68 -6.19 0.85 -7.00
CA ILE A 68 -6.68 0.11 -5.84
C ILE A 68 -5.49 -0.50 -5.10
N TYR A 69 -5.56 -0.42 -3.77
CA TYR A 69 -4.56 -0.99 -2.88
C TYR A 69 -5.24 -1.84 -1.83
N TYR A 70 -4.55 -2.90 -1.41
CA TYR A 70 -4.82 -3.54 -0.13
C TYR A 70 -4.08 -2.80 0.98
N PHE A 71 -4.56 -2.95 2.21
CA PHE A 71 -3.74 -2.71 3.40
C PHE A 71 -3.82 -3.89 4.37
N GLU A 72 -2.83 -4.01 5.24
CA GLU A 72 -2.83 -4.98 6.33
C GLU A 72 -2.12 -4.40 7.55
N VAL A 73 -2.58 -4.80 8.74
CA VAL A 73 -1.91 -4.52 10.01
C VAL A 73 -1.21 -5.78 10.48
N THR A 74 0.06 -5.67 10.82
CA THR A 74 0.90 -6.77 11.31
C THR A 74 1.63 -6.36 12.60
N ASP A 75 2.28 -7.33 13.24
CA ASP A 75 3.29 -7.03 14.25
C ASP A 75 4.46 -6.22 13.64
N PRO A 76 5.33 -5.58 14.45
CA PRO A 76 6.40 -4.72 13.91
C PRO A 76 7.37 -5.46 12.98
N SER A 77 7.51 -6.78 13.12
CA SER A 77 8.35 -7.56 12.21
C SER A 77 7.71 -7.77 10.83
N GLY A 78 6.38 -7.63 10.71
CA GLY A 78 5.62 -7.91 9.50
C GLY A 78 5.34 -9.40 9.29
N LYS A 79 5.46 -10.23 10.32
CA LYS A 79 5.34 -11.69 10.20
C LYS A 79 4.02 -12.24 10.72
N ILE A 80 3.40 -11.55 11.67
CA ILE A 80 2.13 -11.96 12.26
C ILE A 80 1.06 -11.01 11.73
N LEU A 81 0.13 -11.54 10.94
CA LEU A 81 -1.06 -10.81 10.52
C LEU A 81 -1.94 -10.52 11.73
N LEU A 82 -2.26 -9.24 11.94
CA LEU A 82 -3.13 -8.78 13.03
C LEU A 82 -4.48 -8.27 12.52
N SER A 83 -4.61 -7.89 11.25
CA SER A 83 -5.92 -7.72 10.62
C SER A 83 -6.74 -9.00 10.75
N ILE A 84 -8.01 -8.87 11.13
CA ILE A 84 -8.88 -10.02 11.48
C ILE A 84 -10.06 -10.20 10.53
N ASP A 85 -10.16 -9.35 9.51
CA ASP A 85 -11.15 -9.37 8.46
C ASP A 85 -10.54 -9.95 7.15
N PRO A 86 -11.34 -10.31 6.14
CA PRO A 86 -10.81 -10.75 4.85
C PRO A 86 -10.03 -9.65 4.10
N ALA A 87 -9.05 -10.02 3.27
CA ALA A 87 -8.28 -9.07 2.45
C ALA A 87 -9.16 -8.26 1.49
N GLU A 88 -10.29 -8.82 1.02
CA GLU A 88 -11.26 -8.09 0.22
C GLU A 88 -11.84 -6.87 0.94
N CYS A 89 -11.99 -6.90 2.26
CA CYS A 89 -12.52 -5.80 3.06
C CYS A 89 -11.48 -4.68 3.30
N ARG A 90 -10.20 -4.96 3.06
CA ARG A 90 -9.08 -4.04 3.28
C ARG A 90 -8.62 -3.37 2.00
N GLN A 91 -9.56 -2.86 1.22
CA GLN A 91 -9.27 -2.20 -0.04
C GLN A 91 -9.53 -0.69 0.04
N LEU A 92 -8.55 0.09 -0.43
CA LEU A 92 -8.65 1.54 -0.56
C LEU A 92 -8.30 2.03 -1.96
N VAL A 93 -8.74 3.24 -2.26
CA VAL A 93 -8.52 3.88 -3.56
C VAL A 93 -7.52 5.02 -3.41
N VAL A 94 -6.57 5.10 -4.32
CA VAL A 94 -5.71 6.28 -4.52
C VAL A 94 -6.18 7.01 -5.77
N ASN A 95 -6.47 8.31 -5.65
CA ASN A 95 -6.96 9.14 -6.75
C ASN A 95 -5.84 9.62 -7.69
N GLY A 96 -6.21 10.38 -8.73
CA GLY A 96 -5.29 10.94 -9.73
C GLY A 96 -4.19 11.85 -9.16
N ASP A 97 -4.44 12.48 -8.01
CA ASP A 97 -3.49 13.35 -7.32
C ASP A 97 -2.51 12.57 -6.42
N GLY A 98 -2.65 11.25 -6.37
CA GLY A 98 -1.81 10.37 -5.57
C GLY A 98 -2.11 10.43 -4.07
N ARG A 99 -3.36 10.74 -3.69
CA ARG A 99 -3.85 10.73 -2.31
C ARG A 99 -4.77 9.54 -2.08
N ILE A 100 -4.75 9.00 -0.86
CA ILE A 100 -5.78 8.05 -0.43
C ILE A 100 -7.11 8.78 -0.46
N TYR A 101 -8.10 8.18 -1.11
CA TYR A 101 -9.41 8.76 -1.39
C TYR A 101 -10.50 7.78 -0.93
N GLY A 102 -10.43 7.39 0.33
CA GLY A 102 -11.37 6.48 0.95
C GLY A 102 -11.22 5.02 0.51
N VAL A 103 -12.28 4.26 0.77
CA VAL A 103 -12.35 2.82 0.52
C VAL A 103 -12.87 2.50 -0.87
N ARG A 104 -12.62 1.27 -1.32
CA ARG A 104 -13.31 0.72 -2.48
C ARG A 104 -14.79 0.45 -2.11
N THR A 105 -15.73 0.89 -2.95
CA THR A 105 -17.17 0.86 -2.64
C THR A 105 -17.99 -0.15 -3.45
N ASP A 106 -17.39 -0.82 -4.44
CA ASP A 106 -18.02 -1.85 -5.29
C ASP A 106 -17.80 -3.28 -4.76
N ILE A 107 -17.56 -3.42 -3.45
CA ILE A 107 -17.31 -4.68 -2.74
C ILE A 107 -18.23 -4.79 -1.51
N ALA A 108 -18.42 -6.01 -1.00
CA ALA A 108 -19.42 -6.30 0.03
C ALA A 108 -19.10 -5.72 1.41
N CYS A 109 -17.84 -5.41 1.68
CA CYS A 109 -17.35 -4.93 2.96
C CYS A 109 -16.29 -3.84 2.74
N SER A 110 -16.17 -2.91 3.68
CA SER A 110 -15.11 -1.90 3.68
C SER A 110 -14.92 -1.34 5.09
N HIS A 111 -13.78 -0.70 5.31
CA HIS A 111 -13.48 0.01 6.55
C HIS A 111 -14.14 1.39 6.59
N ASN A 112 -14.22 1.97 7.79
CA ASN A 112 -14.70 3.34 7.94
C ASN A 112 -13.74 4.34 7.28
N VAL A 113 -14.30 5.43 6.77
CA VAL A 113 -13.55 6.58 6.26
C VAL A 113 -13.56 7.72 7.27
N GLY A 114 -12.47 8.50 7.26
CA GLY A 114 -12.32 9.71 8.04
C GLY A 114 -13.04 10.91 7.42
N TRP A 115 -12.62 12.11 7.83
CA TRP A 115 -12.97 13.37 7.16
C TRP A 115 -11.87 13.76 6.17
N VAL A 116 -12.25 14.62 5.22
CA VAL A 116 -11.31 15.14 4.23
C VAL A 116 -10.21 15.93 4.92
N ASP A 117 -8.97 15.56 4.61
CA ASP A 117 -7.75 16.27 5.01
C ASP A 117 -7.70 17.62 4.29
N ALA A 118 -7.89 18.70 5.06
CA ALA A 118 -7.91 20.05 4.53
C ALA A 118 -6.60 20.48 3.85
N ALA A 119 -5.47 19.84 4.16
CA ALA A 119 -4.17 20.22 3.62
C ALA A 119 -3.90 19.65 2.21
N ASN A 120 -4.50 18.51 1.88
CA ASN A 120 -4.19 17.81 0.63
C ASN A 120 -5.40 17.15 -0.07
N GLY A 121 -6.60 17.22 0.50
CA GLY A 121 -7.83 16.64 -0.04
C GLY A 121 -7.94 15.11 0.09
N GLY A 122 -7.00 14.47 0.78
CA GLY A 122 -7.04 13.04 1.06
C GLY A 122 -8.17 12.67 2.01
N LEU A 123 -8.66 11.44 1.91
CA LEU A 123 -9.72 10.89 2.75
C LEU A 123 -9.17 9.65 3.46
N PRO A 124 -8.73 9.77 4.73
CA PRO A 124 -8.09 8.68 5.46
C PRO A 124 -9.02 7.47 5.66
N VAL A 125 -8.45 6.27 5.72
CA VAL A 125 -9.19 5.01 5.95
C VAL A 125 -8.84 4.43 7.31
N GLN A 126 -9.83 4.11 8.14
CA GLN A 126 -9.61 3.54 9.47
C GLN A 126 -8.96 2.16 9.37
N LEU A 127 -7.97 1.85 10.21
CA LEU A 127 -7.29 0.55 10.18
C LEU A 127 -8.00 -0.56 10.95
N ALA A 128 -8.87 -0.22 11.90
CA ALA A 128 -9.65 -1.19 12.66
C ALA A 128 -10.66 -1.93 11.76
N PRO A 129 -10.88 -3.24 11.97
CA PRO A 129 -10.46 -4.03 13.14
C PRO A 129 -9.10 -4.73 12.98
N PHE A 130 -8.34 -4.83 14.08
CA PHE A 130 -7.13 -5.66 14.19
C PHE A 130 -6.89 -6.13 15.64
N ASN A 131 -6.20 -7.26 15.79
CA ASN A 131 -5.80 -7.85 17.08
C ASN A 131 -4.72 -7.04 17.79
N ASN A 132 -4.54 -7.30 19.08
CA ASN A 132 -3.44 -6.70 19.82
C ASN A 132 -2.10 -7.27 19.33
N THR A 133 -1.10 -6.41 19.20
CA THR A 133 0.26 -6.80 18.87
C THR A 133 0.89 -7.60 20.02
N PRO A 134 1.67 -8.65 19.75
CA PRO A 134 2.48 -9.31 20.78
C PRO A 134 3.67 -8.45 21.23
N ASN A 135 3.96 -7.34 20.56
CA ASN A 135 4.99 -6.42 20.97
C ASN A 135 4.58 -5.67 22.25
N PRO A 136 5.33 -5.78 23.37
CA PRO A 136 4.95 -5.16 24.64
C PRO A 136 4.99 -3.63 24.62
N GLY A 137 5.63 -3.02 23.62
CA GLY A 137 5.63 -1.58 23.40
C GLY A 137 4.37 -1.06 22.68
N GLY A 138 3.39 -1.93 22.42
CA GLY A 138 2.16 -1.58 21.71
C GLY A 138 2.39 -1.17 20.26
N GLU A 139 3.49 -1.62 19.64
CA GLU A 139 3.87 -1.26 18.27
C GLU A 139 3.27 -2.22 17.23
N TYR A 140 2.86 -1.64 16.12
CA TYR A 140 2.25 -2.27 14.95
C TYR A 140 2.92 -1.76 13.69
N LYS A 141 2.73 -2.49 12.60
CA LYS A 141 3.07 -2.04 11.25
C LYS A 141 1.82 -2.07 10.37
N VAL A 142 1.58 -0.99 9.64
CA VAL A 142 0.65 -1.01 8.52
C VAL A 142 1.43 -1.12 7.22
N THR A 143 0.98 -1.98 6.31
CA THR A 143 1.51 -2.09 4.96
C THR A 143 0.41 -1.76 3.95
N LEU A 144 0.69 -0.87 3.01
CA LEU A 144 -0.15 -0.58 1.84
C LEU A 144 0.46 -1.30 0.63
N ILE A 145 -0.35 -2.09 -0.09
CA ILE A 145 0.09 -3.02 -1.14
C ILE A 145 -0.68 -2.71 -2.42
N ARG A 146 0.02 -2.44 -3.52
CA ARG A 146 -0.61 -2.14 -4.81
C ARG A 146 -1.27 -3.39 -5.41
N ALA A 147 -2.59 -3.38 -5.54
CA ALA A 147 -3.36 -4.59 -5.85
C ALA A 147 -3.10 -5.16 -7.25
N ASP A 148 -2.73 -4.32 -8.22
CA ASP A 148 -2.45 -4.71 -9.61
C ASP A 148 -0.94 -4.90 -9.89
N ALA A 149 -0.08 -4.87 -8.86
CA ALA A 149 1.34 -5.05 -9.06
C ALA A 149 1.69 -6.54 -9.35
N PRO A 150 2.66 -6.82 -10.24
CA PRO A 150 3.10 -8.18 -10.50
C PRO A 150 3.55 -8.90 -9.22
N GLY A 151 3.06 -10.13 -9.02
CA GLY A 151 3.37 -10.95 -7.85
C GLY A 151 2.55 -10.61 -6.60
N VAL A 152 1.51 -9.78 -6.73
CA VAL A 152 0.52 -9.57 -5.66
C VAL A 152 -0.64 -10.55 -5.84
N SER A 153 -0.95 -11.31 -4.79
CA SER A 153 -2.09 -12.23 -4.75
C SER A 153 -2.64 -12.33 -3.33
N VAL A 154 -3.94 -12.60 -3.20
CA VAL A 154 -4.55 -13.00 -1.93
C VAL A 154 -4.43 -14.52 -1.82
N ASP A 155 -3.99 -15.02 -0.68
CA ASP A 155 -3.82 -16.43 -0.41
C ASP A 155 -5.17 -17.16 -0.38
N GLU A 156 -5.14 -18.49 -0.44
CA GLU A 156 -6.36 -19.33 -0.46
C GLU A 156 -7.23 -19.17 0.79
N ASP A 157 -6.67 -18.69 1.91
CA ASP A 157 -7.44 -18.42 3.12
C ASP A 157 -8.30 -17.15 3.02
N GLY A 158 -8.03 -16.27 2.05
CA GLY A 158 -8.73 -15.00 1.86
C GLY A 158 -8.28 -13.88 2.81
N PHE A 159 -7.28 -14.11 3.66
CA PHE A 159 -6.77 -13.17 4.65
C PHE A 159 -5.36 -12.69 4.32
N HIS A 160 -4.44 -13.59 4.00
CA HIS A 160 -3.06 -13.24 3.74
C HIS A 160 -2.86 -12.73 2.31
N ILE A 161 -1.88 -11.85 2.14
CA ILE A 161 -1.54 -11.26 0.85
C ILE A 161 -0.07 -11.55 0.60
N ASP A 162 0.20 -12.29 -0.47
CA ASP A 162 1.53 -12.44 -1.02
C ASP A 162 1.88 -11.20 -1.87
N TYR A 163 3.04 -10.61 -1.64
CA TYR A 163 3.51 -9.44 -2.42
C TYR A 163 5.03 -9.28 -2.42
N PRO A 164 5.64 -8.79 -3.52
CA PRO A 164 7.02 -8.36 -3.50
C PRO A 164 7.17 -7.03 -2.77
N ARG A 165 8.32 -6.81 -2.12
CA ARG A 165 8.61 -5.53 -1.43
C ARG A 165 8.48 -4.30 -2.34
N SER A 166 8.68 -4.46 -3.65
CA SER A 166 8.54 -3.37 -4.62
C SER A 166 7.09 -2.88 -4.79
N ALA A 167 6.10 -3.68 -4.40
CA ALA A 167 4.68 -3.35 -4.50
C ALA A 167 4.12 -2.66 -3.25
N ALA A 168 4.93 -2.46 -2.21
CA ALA A 168 4.45 -2.08 -0.89
C ALA A 168 5.10 -0.82 -0.31
N LYS A 169 4.37 -0.12 0.55
CA LYS A 169 4.85 0.89 1.50
C LYS A 169 4.39 0.52 2.89
N SER A 170 5.19 0.86 3.90
CA SER A 170 4.82 0.61 5.29
C SER A 170 5.04 1.84 6.15
N ASP A 171 4.31 1.88 7.26
CA ASP A 171 4.49 2.80 8.37
C ASP A 171 4.33 2.04 9.69
N ASN A 172 5.02 2.49 10.74
CA ASN A 172 4.89 1.92 12.07
C ASN A 172 4.07 2.86 12.95
N PHE A 173 3.24 2.30 13.82
CA PHE A 173 2.47 3.09 14.79
C PHE A 173 2.33 2.34 16.11
N LYS A 174 1.96 3.07 17.16
CA LYS A 174 1.70 2.53 18.48
C LYS A 174 0.27 2.80 18.89
N VAL A 175 -0.34 1.81 19.52
CA VAL A 175 -1.58 2.00 20.27
C VAL A 175 -1.21 1.86 21.73
N LEU A 176 -1.54 2.88 22.52
CA LEU A 176 -1.39 2.82 23.96
C LEU A 176 -2.28 1.69 24.46
N GLN A 177 -1.65 0.65 25.02
CA GLN A 177 -2.38 -0.39 25.73
C GLN A 177 -3.07 0.30 26.91
N VAL A 178 -4.40 0.33 26.91
CA VAL A 178 -5.11 0.58 28.16
C VAL A 178 -4.77 -0.61 29.04
N LEU A 179 -4.14 -0.35 30.18
CA LEU A 179 -3.98 -1.37 31.21
C LEU A 179 -5.40 -1.72 31.65
N ASP A 180 -5.89 -2.88 31.21
CA ASP A 180 -7.13 -3.46 31.71
C ASP A 180 -7.02 -3.78 33.21
#